data_AF-A0A3D1R9A9-F1
#
_entry.id   AF-A0A3D1R9A9-F1
#
_cell.length_a   1.000
_cell.length_b   1.000
_cell.length_c   1.000
_cell.angle_alpha   90.00
_cell.angle_beta   90.00
_cell.angle_gamma   90.00
#
_symmetry.space_group_name_H-M   'P 1'
#
loop_
_entity.id
_entity.type
_entity.pdbx_description
1 polymer ?
#
loop_
_entity_poly.entity_id
_entity_poly.type
_entity_poly.pdbx_seq_one_letter_code
_entity_poly.pdbx_strand_id
1 'polypeptide(L)'
;MYPTFAFGLLLVAVAIAYAWRPARRLLALYSVLGVVELACGVLGLTLGIVTTFLYAAKLPPESQYSVSLLGVAESLHNLVLSLAMLVLATIVLAGGILRAALRPGADRS
;
A
#
# COMPACT_ATOMS: atom_id res chain seq x y z
N MET A 1 -9.79 3.14 -2.80
CA MET A 1 -10.71 3.12 -1.63
C MET A 1 -10.02 3.77 -0.43
N TYR A 2 -10.79 4.34 0.51
CA TYR A 2 -10.29 5.02 1.72
C TYR A 2 -9.29 4.21 2.59
N PRO A 3 -9.45 2.88 2.80
CA PRO A 3 -8.56 2.11 3.69
C PRO A 3 -7.12 2.05 3.18
N THR A 4 -6.93 1.72 1.90
CA THR A 4 -5.61 1.65 1.24
C THR A 4 -4.86 2.98 1.35
N PHE A 5 -5.57 4.09 1.14
CA PHE A 5 -4.93 5.39 1.26
C PHE A 5 -4.55 5.71 2.72
N ALA A 6 -5.42 5.38 3.68
CA ALA A 6 -5.18 5.64 5.10
C ALA A 6 -4.00 4.82 5.66
N PHE A 7 -3.95 3.51 5.38
CA PHE A 7 -2.85 2.65 5.81
C PHE A 7 -1.56 2.96 5.07
N GLY A 8 -1.61 3.28 3.78
CA GLY A 8 -0.47 3.75 3.01
C GLY A 8 0.12 5.04 3.59
N LEU A 9 -0.72 6.00 3.99
CA LEU A 9 -0.26 7.24 4.60
C LEU A 9 0.39 6.99 5.97
N LEU A 10 -0.21 6.12 6.78
CA LEU A 10 0.34 5.73 8.08
C LEU A 10 1.69 5.02 7.92
N LEU A 11 1.81 4.13 6.92
CA LEU A 11 3.06 3.44 6.60
C LEU A 11 4.17 4.45 6.22
N VAL A 12 3.85 5.43 5.35
CA VAL A 12 4.76 6.52 5.00
C VAL A 12 5.15 7.33 6.25
N ALA A 13 4.19 7.65 7.12
CA ALA A 13 4.46 8.39 8.36
C ALA A 13 5.43 7.62 9.28
N VAL A 14 5.28 6.30 9.40
CA VAL A 14 6.19 5.45 10.18
C VAL A 14 7.59 5.41 9.56
N ALA A 15 7.69 5.35 8.22
CA ALA A 15 8.97 5.43 7.52
C ALA A 15 9.68 6.77 7.77
N ILE A 16 8.95 7.89 7.70
CA ILE A 16 9.48 9.23 8.00
C ILE A 16 9.92 9.32 9.46
N ALA A 17 9.11 8.81 10.39
CA ALA A 17 9.44 8.79 11.81
C ALA A 17 10.72 7.99 12.09
N TYR A 18 10.88 6.83 11.46
CA TYR A 18 12.11 6.05 11.53
C TYR A 18 13.29 6.81 10.93
N ALA A 19 13.09 7.45 9.77
CA ALA A 19 14.11 8.24 9.12
C ALA A 19 14.62 9.33 10.06
N TRP A 20 13.77 10.01 10.82
CA TRP A 20 14.17 11.03 11.81
C TRP A 20 14.78 10.45 13.08
N ARG A 21 14.19 9.41 13.67
CA ARG A 21 14.61 8.79 14.93
C ARG A 21 14.66 7.27 14.78
N PRO A 22 15.83 6.70 14.43
CA PRO A 22 15.97 5.27 14.23
C PRO A 22 15.65 4.50 15.51
N ALA A 23 14.62 3.66 15.48
CA ALA A 23 14.23 2.81 16.58
C ALA A 23 13.78 1.45 16.05
N ARG A 24 14.26 0.34 16.63
CA ARG A 24 13.91 -1.02 16.19
C ARG A 24 12.41 -1.30 16.20
N ARG A 25 11.67 -0.72 17.15
CA ARG A 25 10.21 -0.84 17.23
C ARG A 25 9.49 -0.26 16.00
N LEU A 26 10.02 0.80 15.40
CA LEU A 26 9.44 1.40 14.19
C LEU A 26 9.65 0.52 12.95
N LEU A 27 10.74 -0.24 12.86
CA LEU A 27 10.93 -1.23 11.80
C LEU A 27 9.92 -2.38 11.88
N ALA A 28 9.69 -2.89 13.10
CA ALA A 28 8.66 -3.91 13.32
C ALA A 28 7.25 -3.39 13.03
N LEU A 29 6.96 -2.14 13.38
CA LEU A 29 5.68 -1.51 13.02
C LEU A 29 5.54 -1.31 11.51
N TYR A 30 6.61 -0.88 10.84
CA TYR A 30 6.65 -0.71 9.39
C TYR A 30 6.35 -2.02 8.65
N SER A 31 6.96 -3.13 9.07
CA SER A 31 6.75 -4.42 8.40
C SER A 31 5.30 -4.91 8.53
N VAL A 32 4.70 -4.80 9.73
CA VAL A 32 3.30 -5.18 9.95
C VAL A 32 2.37 -4.28 9.14
N LEU A 33 2.59 -2.96 9.16
CA LEU A 33 1.78 -2.02 8.36
C LEU A 33 1.93 -2.26 6.87
N GLY A 34 3.12 -2.65 6.38
CA GLY A 34 3.34 -2.98 4.97
C GLY A 34 2.50 -4.18 4.53
N VAL A 35 2.38 -5.21 5.39
CA VAL A 35 1.51 -6.36 5.14
C VAL A 35 0.04 -5.95 5.14
N VAL A 36 -0.39 -5.14 6.11
CA VAL A 36 -1.77 -4.63 6.18
C VAL A 36 -2.12 -3.81 4.94
N GLU A 37 -1.21 -2.93 4.52
CA GLU A 37 -1.39 -2.08 3.34
C GLU A 37 -1.58 -2.92 2.07
N LEU A 38 -0.68 -3.88 1.82
CA LEU A 38 -0.81 -4.81 0.70
C LEU A 38 -2.11 -5.62 0.77
N ALA A 39 -2.48 -6.11 1.95
CA ALA A 39 -3.73 -6.82 2.14
C ALA A 39 -4.94 -5.94 1.80
N CYS A 40 -4.92 -4.65 2.18
CA CYS A 40 -5.95 -3.69 1.78
C CYS A 40 -5.99 -3.46 0.26
N GLY A 41 -4.84 -3.35 -0.40
CA GLY A 41 -4.75 -3.25 -1.85
C GLY A 41 -5.35 -4.45 -2.58
N VAL A 42 -4.98 -5.67 -2.16
CA VAL A 42 -5.51 -6.93 -2.71
C VAL A 42 -7.00 -7.07 -2.42
N LEU A 43 -7.44 -6.75 -1.20
CA LEU A 43 -8.85 -6.79 -0.82
C LEU A 43 -9.68 -5.82 -1.67
N GLY A 44 -9.18 -4.61 -1.93
CA GLY A 44 -9.85 -3.64 -2.81
C GLY A 44 -9.96 -4.12 -4.26
N LEU A 45 -8.93 -4.81 -4.76
CA LEU A 45 -8.97 -5.45 -6.08
C LEU A 45 -10.01 -6.57 -6.13
N THR A 46 -10.01 -7.49 -5.15
CA THR A 46 -10.94 -8.64 -5.15
C THR A 46 -12.38 -8.21 -4.98
N LEU A 47 -12.66 -7.28 -4.05
CA LEU A 47 -13.99 -6.69 -3.90
C LEU A 47 -14.44 -6.02 -5.19
N GLY A 48 -13.58 -5.19 -5.80
CA GLY A 48 -13.90 -4.49 -7.02
C GLY A 48 -14.21 -5.43 -8.20
N ILE A 49 -13.45 -6.51 -8.37
CA ILE A 49 -13.73 -7.54 -9.39
C ILE A 49 -15.07 -8.22 -9.12
N VAL A 50 -15.32 -8.65 -7.88
CA VAL A 50 -16.57 -9.32 -7.50
C VAL A 50 -17.76 -8.40 -7.73
N THR A 51 -17.69 -7.14 -7.29
CA THR A 51 -18.77 -6.17 -7.51
C THR A 51 -18.97 -5.89 -8.99
N THR A 52 -17.88 -5.75 -9.75
CA THR A 52 -17.94 -5.49 -11.19
C THR A 52 -18.74 -6.58 -11.90
N PHE A 53 -18.41 -7.85 -11.70
CA PHE A 53 -19.13 -8.95 -12.35
C PHE A 53 -20.56 -9.14 -11.84
N LEU A 54 -20.79 -8.97 -10.53
CA LEU A 54 -22.14 -9.05 -9.94
C LEU A 54 -23.11 -8.02 -10.53
N TYR A 55 -22.63 -6.80 -10.81
CA TYR A 55 -23.46 -5.74 -11.38
C TYR A 55 -23.48 -5.78 -12.91
N ALA A 56 -22.36 -6.09 -13.58
CA ALA A 56 -22.32 -6.22 -15.02
C ALA A 56 -23.32 -7.28 -15.53
N ALA A 57 -23.52 -8.37 -14.81
CA ALA A 57 -24.51 -9.40 -15.14
C ALA A 57 -25.96 -8.88 -15.19
N LYS A 58 -26.25 -7.72 -14.59
CA LYS A 58 -27.58 -7.08 -14.56
C LYS A 58 -27.78 -6.04 -15.65
N LEU A 59 -26.74 -5.74 -16.44
CA LEU A 59 -26.79 -4.72 -17.50
C LEU A 59 -27.22 -5.32 -18.85
N PRO A 60 -27.74 -4.48 -19.78
CA PRO A 60 -27.97 -4.89 -21.17
C PRO A 60 -26.68 -5.42 -21.83
N PRO A 61 -26.75 -6.47 -22.67
CA PRO A 61 -25.57 -7.16 -23.23
C PRO A 61 -24.55 -6.24 -23.90
N GLU A 62 -25.03 -5.20 -24.58
CA GLU A 62 -24.20 -4.20 -25.28
C GLU A 62 -23.28 -3.39 -24.37
N SER A 63 -23.63 -3.27 -23.08
CA SER A 63 -22.88 -2.49 -22.08
C SER A 63 -22.08 -3.35 -21.10
N GLN A 64 -22.32 -4.67 -21.07
CA GLN A 64 -21.68 -5.56 -20.11
C GLN A 64 -20.17 -5.60 -20.26
N TYR A 65 -19.68 -5.64 -21.51
CA TYR A 65 -18.25 -5.74 -21.78
C TYR A 65 -17.49 -4.49 -21.34
N SER A 66 -17.94 -3.31 -21.77
CA SER A 66 -17.28 -2.03 -21.46
C SER A 66 -17.29 -1.74 -19.96
N VAL A 67 -18.42 -1.99 -19.29
CA VAL A 67 -18.55 -1.77 -17.83
C VAL A 67 -17.70 -2.77 -17.04
N SER A 68 -17.63 -4.04 -17.48
CA SER A 68 -16.78 -5.03 -16.81
C SER A 68 -15.30 -4.66 -16.92
N LEU A 69 -14.86 -4.20 -18.09
CA LEU A 69 -13.47 -3.84 -18.33
C LEU A 69 -13.07 -2.58 -17.53
N LEU A 70 -13.97 -1.60 -17.46
CA LEU A 70 -13.79 -0.40 -16.64
C LEU A 70 -13.72 -0.75 -15.15
N GLY A 71 -14.64 -1.57 -14.65
CA GLY A 71 -14.66 -1.97 -13.25
C GLY A 71 -13.39 -2.74 -12.84
N VAL A 72 -12.87 -3.61 -13.71
CA VAL A 72 -11.56 -4.27 -13.48
C VAL A 72 -10.42 -3.24 -13.44
N ALA A 73 -10.41 -2.27 -14.34
CA ALA A 73 -9.39 -1.21 -14.37
C ALA A 73 -9.41 -0.33 -13.11
N GLU A 74 -10.59 0.02 -12.60
CA GLU A 74 -10.76 0.75 -11.34
C GLU A 74 -10.33 -0.08 -10.14
N SER A 75 -10.59 -1.39 -10.17
CA SER A 75 -10.19 -2.31 -9.10
C SER A 75 -8.66 -2.44 -9.02
N LEU A 76 -7.98 -2.51 -10.18
CA LEU A 76 -6.53 -2.52 -10.27
C LEU A 76 -5.89 -1.23 -9.73
N HIS A 77 -6.54 -0.08 -9.88
CA HIS A 77 -6.05 1.17 -9.30
C HIS A 77 -5.86 1.10 -7.78
N ASN A 78 -6.69 0.32 -7.06
CA ASN A 78 -6.51 0.14 -5.61
C ASN A 78 -5.20 -0.59 -5.29
N LEU A 79 -4.87 -1.64 -6.06
CA LEU A 79 -3.61 -2.36 -5.89
C LEU A 79 -2.42 -1.50 -6.28
N VAL A 80 -2.51 -0.76 -7.39
CA VAL A 80 -1.47 0.18 -7.84
C VAL A 80 -1.19 1.25 -6.78
N LEU A 81 -2.24 1.85 -6.22
CA LEU A 81 -2.09 2.84 -5.14
C LEU A 81 -1.36 2.24 -3.94
N SER A 82 -1.74 1.02 -3.55
CA SER A 82 -1.11 0.34 -2.42
C SER A 82 0.38 0.09 -2.63
N LEU A 83 0.73 -0.44 -3.79
CA LEU A 83 2.11 -0.67 -4.18
C LEU A 83 2.90 0.64 -4.26
N ALA A 84 2.30 1.71 -4.79
CA ALA A 84 2.94 3.02 -4.86
C ALA A 84 3.27 3.57 -3.46
N MET A 85 2.32 3.50 -2.52
CA MET A 85 2.55 3.93 -1.14
C MET A 85 3.62 3.09 -0.45
N LEU A 86 3.60 1.76 -0.65
CA LEU A 86 4.63 0.87 -0.12
C LEU A 86 6.03 1.18 -0.67
N VAL A 87 6.15 1.43 -1.98
CA VAL A 87 7.43 1.81 -2.61
C VAL A 87 7.93 3.13 -2.04
N LEU A 88 7.08 4.16 -1.97
CA LEU A 88 7.44 5.46 -1.40
C LEU A 88 7.92 5.33 0.06
N ALA A 89 7.15 4.62 0.88
CA ALA A 89 7.51 4.40 2.28
C ALA A 89 8.83 3.61 2.41
N THR A 90 9.07 2.64 1.54
CA THR A 90 10.28 1.81 1.55
C THR A 90 11.51 2.64 1.18
N ILE A 91 11.40 3.55 0.21
CA ILE A 91 12.48 4.48 -0.17
C ILE A 91 12.85 5.37 1.02
N VAL A 92 11.86 5.94 1.71
CA VAL A 92 12.09 6.78 2.90
C VAL A 92 12.76 5.97 4.01
N LEU A 93 12.27 4.75 4.27
CA LEU A 93 12.83 3.87 5.28
C LEU A 93 14.28 3.50 4.96
N ALA A 94 14.57 3.16 3.69
CA ALA A 94 15.92 2.82 3.23
C ALA A 94 16.89 3.99 3.45
N GLY A 95 16.47 5.23 3.15
CA GLY A 95 17.24 6.43 3.47
C GLY A 95 17.51 6.58 4.97
N GLY A 96 16.51 6.29 5.81
CA GLY A 96 16.65 6.24 7.26
C GLY A 96 17.66 5.19 7.75
N ILE A 97 17.61 3.98 7.19
CA ILE A 97 18.51 2.87 7.51
C ILE A 97 19.94 3.23 7.10
N LEU A 98 20.13 3.72 5.88
CA LEU A 98 21.44 4.15 5.38
C LEU A 98 22.03 5.24 6.28
N ARG A 99 21.23 6.25 6.64
CA ARG A 99 21.67 7.33 7.53
C ARG A 99 22.03 6.83 8.92
N ALA A 100 21.31 5.84 9.45
CA ALA A 100 21.62 5.23 10.74
C ALA A 100 22.93 4.41 10.66
N ALA A 101 23.14 3.67 9.58
CA ALA A 101 24.35 2.88 9.35
C ALA A 101 25.62 3.74 9.18
N LEU A 102 25.49 4.92 8.56
CA LEU A 102 26.61 5.84 8.34
C LEU A 102 27.01 6.66 9.60
N ARG A 103 26.25 6.59 10.70
CA ARG A 103 26.59 7.29 11.94
C ARG A 103 27.66 6.52 12.72
N PRO A 104 28.88 7.07 12.91
CA PRO A 104 29.95 6.39 13.64
C PRO A 104 29.57 6.22 15.11
N GLY A 105 29.51 4.97 15.60
CA GLY A 105 29.30 4.66 17.03
C GLY A 105 28.23 3.62 17.36
N ALA A 106 27.48 3.09 16.38
CA ALA A 106 26.39 2.13 16.62
C ALA A 106 26.84 0.68 16.90
N ASP A 107 28.13 0.36 16.75
CA ASP A 107 28.70 -0.99 16.92
C ASP A 107 29.15 -1.33 18.37
N ARG A 108 28.80 -0.53 19.38
CA ARG A 108 29.29 -0.72 20.78
C ARG A 108 28.23 -0.77 21.89
N SER A 109 26.98 -1.12 21.60
CA SER A 109 25.96 -1.34 22.64
C SER A 109 25.27 -2.68 22.53
#